data_AF-A0A3M1J6L3-F1
#
_entry.id   AF-A0A3M1J6L3-F1
#
_cell.length_a   1.000
_cell.length_b   1.000
_cell.length_c   1.000
_cell.angle_alpha   90.00
_cell.angle_beta   90.00
_cell.angle_gamma   90.00
#
_symmetry.space_group_name_H-M   'P 1'
#
loop_
_entity.id
_entity.type
_entity.pdbx_description
1 polymer ?
#
loop_
_entity_poly.entity_id
_entity_poly.type
_entity_poly.pdbx_seq_one_letter_code
_entity_poly.pdbx_strand_id
1 'polypeptide(L)' 'MVCPLCGQPAAPVFEKYGYPICDCTACRHRFADFKPAVDHVSAIYADYYFETGGDGCSDDLLNQNWGN' A
#
# COMPACT_ATOMS: atom_id res chain seq x y z
N MET A 1 -15.67 -6.64 -3.22
CA MET A 1 -14.64 -5.87 -2.50
C MET A 1 -14.98 -4.39 -2.53
N VAL A 2 -14.49 -3.62 -1.56
CA VAL A 2 -14.86 -2.22 -1.36
C VAL A 2 -13.63 -1.35 -1.49
N CYS A 3 -13.71 -0.26 -2.24
CA CYS A 3 -12.63 0.70 -2.38
C CYS A 3 -12.33 1.37 -1.02
N PRO A 4 -11.08 1.29 -0.51
CA PRO A 4 -10.75 1.87 0.79
C PRO A 4 -10.78 3.41 0.80
N LEU A 5 -10.78 4.05 -0.38
CA LEU A 5 -10.80 5.52 -0.47
C LEU A 5 -12.20 6.12 -0.53
N CYS A 6 -13.14 5.48 -1.24
CA CYS A 6 -14.47 6.06 -1.48
C CYS A 6 -15.64 5.17 -1.05
N GLY A 7 -15.36 3.96 -0.54
CA GLY A 7 -16.38 3.02 -0.09
C GLY A 7 -17.23 2.40 -1.21
N GLN A 8 -16.97 2.72 -2.47
CA GLN A 8 -17.71 2.15 -3.61
C GLN A 8 -17.20 0.75 -3.97
N PRO A 9 -18.04 -0.08 -4.62
CA PRO A 9 -17.61 -1.36 -5.16
C PRO A 9 -16.41 -1.22 -6.10
N ALA A 10 -15.49 -2.17 -6.00
CA ALA A 10 -14.37 -2.32 -6.92
C ALA A 10 -14.38 -3.74 -7.50
N ALA A 11 -13.84 -3.90 -8.70
CA ALA A 11 -13.78 -5.19 -9.40
C ALA A 11 -12.32 -5.59 -9.66
N PRO A 12 -11.98 -6.89 -9.55
CA PRO A 12 -10.67 -7.38 -9.94
C PRO A 12 -10.48 -7.22 -11.45
N VAL A 13 -9.30 -6.77 -11.84
CA VAL A 13 -8.91 -6.52 -13.24
C VAL A 13 -7.80 -7.46 -13.72
N PHE A 14 -6.87 -7.80 -12.84
CA PHE A 14 -5.83 -8.80 -13.11
C PHE A 14 -5.24 -9.31 -11.81
N GLU A 15 -4.42 -10.35 -11.88
CA GLU A 15 -3.69 -10.88 -10.73
C GLU A 15 -2.20 -10.62 -10.89
N LYS A 16 -1.51 -10.33 -9.79
CA LYS A 16 -0.04 -10.23 -9.73
C LYS A 16 0.47 -10.92 -8.48
N TYR A 17 1.36 -11.90 -8.66
CA TYR A 17 1.95 -12.68 -7.57
C TYR A 17 0.92 -13.32 -6.62
N GLY A 18 -0.21 -13.80 -7.14
CA GLY A 18 -1.29 -14.37 -6.33
C GLY A 18 -2.21 -13.34 -5.67
N TYR A 19 -1.99 -12.04 -5.89
CA TYR A 19 -2.83 -10.98 -5.37
C TYR A 19 -3.72 -10.38 -6.45
N PRO A 20 -5.05 -10.34 -6.25
CA PRO A 20 -5.96 -9.67 -7.17
C PRO A 20 -5.76 -8.15 -7.08
N ILE A 21 -5.50 -7.55 -8.23
CA ILE A 21 -5.45 -6.11 -8.42
C ILE A 21 -6.79 -5.65 -8.97
N CYS A 22 -7.32 -4.57 -8.41
CA CYS A 22 -8.70 -4.21 -8.55
C CYS A 22 -8.87 -2.72 -8.81
N ASP A 23 -9.84 -2.39 -9.65
CA ASP A 23 -10.15 -1.02 -10.04
C ASP A 23 -11.53 -0.59 -9.51
N CYS A 24 -11.56 0.58 -8.89
CA CYS A 24 -12.81 1.26 -8.56
C CYS A 24 -13.23 2.17 -9.73
N THR A 25 -14.40 1.94 -10.31
CA THR A 25 -14.90 2.77 -11.42
C THR A 25 -15.36 4.16 -10.99
N ALA A 26 -15.65 4.36 -9.69
CA ALA A 26 -16.11 5.65 -9.16
C ALA A 26 -14.97 6.66 -8.96
N CYS A 27 -13.87 6.25 -8.29
CA CYS A 27 -12.74 7.15 -8.02
C CYS A 27 -11.47 6.82 -8.82
N ARG A 28 -11.52 5.77 -9.66
CA ARG A 28 -10.38 5.28 -10.45
C ARG A 28 -9.18 4.80 -9.64
N HIS A 29 -9.36 4.57 -8.34
CA HIS A 29 -8.33 3.98 -7.50
C HIS A 29 -8.08 2.52 -7.89
N ARG A 30 -6.80 2.18 -8.04
CA ARG A 30 -6.31 0.83 -8.27
C ARG A 30 -5.60 0.32 -7.02
N PHE A 31 -5.99 -0.83 -6.52
CA PHE A 31 -5.43 -1.39 -5.28
C PHE A 31 -5.42 -2.92 -5.30
N ALA A 32 -4.54 -3.51 -4.49
CA ALA A 32 -4.57 -4.94 -4.23
C ALA A 32 -5.59 -5.24 -3.13
N ASP A 33 -6.43 -6.27 -3.30
CA ASP A 33 -7.29 -6.78 -2.22
C ASP A 33 -6.48 -7.64 -1.24
N PHE A 34 -5.42 -7.04 -0.69
CA PHE A 34 -4.53 -7.66 0.27
C PHE A 34 -5.03 -7.39 1.69
N LYS A 35 -5.39 -8.46 2.40
CA LYS A 35 -5.63 -8.42 3.84
C LYS A 35 -4.34 -8.86 4.55
N PRO A 36 -3.55 -7.93 5.12
CA PRO A 36 -2.42 -8.32 5.94
C PRO A 36 -2.90 -9.18 7.11
N ALA A 37 -2.15 -10.22 7.46
CA ALA A 37 -2.35 -10.91 8.72
C ALA A 37 -2.09 -9.92 9.88
N VAL A 38 -2.83 -10.04 10.98
CA VAL A 38 -2.79 -9.09 12.10
C VAL A 38 -1.38 -8.92 12.69
N ASP A 39 -0.54 -9.95 12.57
CA ASP A 39 0.85 -9.97 13.04
C ASP A 39 1.89 -9.50 12.00
N HIS A 40 1.49 -9.17 10.77
CA HIS A 40 2.43 -8.81 9.71
C HIS A 40 3.15 -7.49 9.99
N VAL A 41 2.43 -6.50 10.53
CA VAL A 41 3.02 -5.20 10.90
C VAL A 41 3.93 -5.35 12.12
N SER A 42 3.51 -6.10 13.14
CA SER A 42 4.31 -6.32 14.36
C SER A 42 5.61 -7.09 14.08
N ALA A 43 5.63 -7.97 13.09
CA ALA A 43 6.83 -8.72 12.71
C ALA A 43 7.83 -7.90 11.86
N ILE A 44 7.34 -6.96 11.03
CA ILE A 44 8.20 -6.13 10.14
C ILE A 44 8.64 -4.82 10.81
N TYR A 45 7.79 -4.22 11.64
CA TYR A 45 8.02 -2.96 12.34
C TYR A 45 8.17 -3.14 13.86
N ALA A 46 8.61 -4.33 14.29
CA ALA A 46 9.09 -4.52 15.66
C ALA A 46 10.26 -3.58 15.95
N ASP A 47 10.57 -3.35 17.23
CA ASP A 47 11.62 -2.43 17.69
C ASP A 47 12.95 -2.57 16.94
N TYR A 48 13.26 -3.80 16.49
CA TYR A 48 14.39 -4.14 15.61
C TYR A 48 14.48 -3.27 14.34
N TYR A 49 13.36 -2.92 13.69
CA TYR A 49 13.34 -2.03 12.51
C TYR A 49 13.89 -0.62 12.82
N PHE A 50 13.65 -0.12 14.03
CA PHE A 50 14.17 1.18 14.47
C PHE A 50 15.60 1.06 14.99
N GLU A 51 15.97 -0.08 15.60
CA GLU A 51 17.30 -0.28 16.19
C GLU A 51 18.41 -0.55 15.16
N THR A 52 18.11 -1.21 14.03
CA THR A 52 19.13 -1.50 13.01
C THR A 52 19.23 -0.47 11.90
N GLY A 53 18.55 0.67 12.04
CA GLY A 53 18.46 1.67 10.97
C GLY A 53 17.75 1.08 9.77
N GLY A 54 16.44 0.83 9.91
CA GLY A 54 15.59 0.52 8.77
C GLY A 54 15.91 1.46 7.61
N ASP A 55 15.94 0.93 6.39
CA ASP A 55 16.06 1.66 5.12
C ASP A 55 14.85 2.60 4.95
N GLY A 56 14.65 3.48 5.93
CA GLY A 56 13.78 4.62 5.87
C GLY A 56 14.21 5.37 4.63
N CYS A 57 13.28 5.45 3.69
CA CYS A 57 13.31 6.24 2.47
C CYS A 57 14.57 7.09 2.42
N SER A 58 15.59 6.64 1.67
CA SER A 58 16.75 7.47 1.38
C SER A 58 16.23 8.86 1.02
N ASP A 59 16.75 9.86 1.73
CA ASP A 59 16.30 11.27 1.75
C ASP A 59 16.16 11.89 0.34
N ASP A 60 16.69 11.22 -0.68
CA ASP A 60 16.51 11.48 -2.12
C ASP A 60 15.04 11.55 -2.60
N LEU A 61 14.07 10.95 -1.90
CA LEU A 61 12.64 11.02 -2.28
C LEU A 61 11.83 12.11 -1.57
N LEU A 62 12.39 12.76 -0.53
CA LEU A 62 11.70 13.87 0.15
C LEU A 62 11.99 15.24 -0.49
N ASN A 63 13.00 15.34 -1.36
CA ASN A 63 13.37 16.58 -2.05
C ASN A 63 13.08 16.57 -3.57
N GLN A 64 11.89 16.10 -3.98
CA GLN A 64 11.38 16.36 -5.33
C GLN A 64 10.18 17.30 -5.26
N ASN A 65 10.52 18.59 -5.21
CA ASN A 65 9.76 19.78 -5.63
C ASN A 65 8.28 19.58 -5.96
N TRP A 66 7.43 19.81 -4.95
CA TRP A 66 6.04 20.23 -5.15
C TRP A 66 5.96 21.75 -5.04
N GLY A 67 6.31 22.49 -6.11
CA GLY A 67 6.16 23.94 -6.10
C GLY A 67 6.66 24.69 -7.35
N ASN A 68 5.67 25.11 -8.15
CA ASN A 68 5.64 26.19 -9.16
C ASN A 68 6.49 26.08 -10.44
#